data_AF-X0VMM5-F1
#
_entry.id   AF-X0VMM5-F1
#
_cell.length_a   1.000
_cell.length_b   1.000
_cell.length_c   1.000
_cell.angle_alpha   90.00
_cell.angle_beta   90.00
_cell.angle_gamma   90.00
#
_symmetry.space_group_name_H-M   'P 1'
#
loop_
_entity.id
_entity.type
_entity.pdbx_description
1 polymer ?
#
loop_
_entity_poly.entity_id
_entity_poly.type
_entity_poly.pdbx_seq_one_letter_code
_entity_poly.pdbx_strand_id
1 'polypeptide(L)'
;ANIAPTLMELYSSAGGVWPGRSYADKENNIKPIEDPHLCIYGTTTPIMVKQAFTSEDAQTGFTGRVLFFQSFDEPVPRIKPDGATFPNGVRDYIEFACAKDPKAMTGNLAMLNQTNEHAEVIELGCDTDASDLLRAFQLRLHGQKIKTPCDSIKGIIGKAYEICMRVAICAAVAENYRNPRITVKAAQWAVDLIQYLTDECLVMAEKNMHNTELDEECDKILGEVKKHKVGISRRELMRRVKGIGSQGSAAEYGKVIAELEIREL
;
A
#
# COMPACT_ATOMS: atom_id res chain seq x y z
N ALA A 1 11.78 10.64 -12.48
CA ALA A 1 10.36 10.75 -12.09
C ALA A 1 10.15 9.85 -10.89
N ASN A 2 9.59 10.34 -9.79
CA ASN A 2 9.32 9.50 -8.63
C ASN A 2 8.09 8.61 -8.92
N ILE A 3 8.20 7.30 -8.71
CA ILE A 3 7.18 6.32 -9.15
C ILE A 3 5.94 6.33 -8.25
N ALA A 4 6.12 6.47 -6.93
CA ALA A 4 5.04 6.42 -5.96
C ALA A 4 3.95 7.49 -6.18
N PRO A 5 4.27 8.78 -6.44
CA PRO A 5 3.26 9.79 -6.76
C PRO A 5 2.42 9.44 -8.01
N THR A 6 3.04 8.89 -9.06
CA THR A 6 2.31 8.46 -10.26
C THR A 6 1.38 7.29 -9.98
N LEU A 7 1.81 6.32 -9.16
CA LEU A 7 0.94 5.21 -8.73
C LEU A 7 -0.25 5.72 -7.90
N MET A 8 -0.04 6.70 -7.02
CA MET A 8 -1.11 7.29 -6.22
C MET A 8 -2.11 8.10 -7.05
N GLU A 9 -1.63 8.82 -8.05
CA GLU A 9 -2.47 9.54 -9.01
C GLU A 9 -3.36 8.55 -9.77
N LEU A 10 -2.76 7.52 -10.37
CA LEU A 10 -3.50 6.45 -11.07
C LEU A 10 -4.52 5.76 -10.15
N TYR A 11 -4.16 5.45 -8.90
CA TYR A 11 -5.07 4.85 -7.93
C TYR A 11 -6.33 5.69 -7.66
N SER A 12 -6.20 7.02 -7.72
CA SER A 12 -7.26 7.98 -7.43
C SER A 12 -8.05 8.39 -8.67
N SER A 13 -7.60 7.99 -9.86
CA SER A 13 -8.21 8.31 -11.16
C SER A 13 -9.13 7.22 -11.71
N ALA A 14 -9.45 6.16 -10.95
CA ALA A 14 -10.14 4.96 -11.43
C ALA A 14 -11.56 5.16 -12.02
N GLY A 15 -12.17 6.34 -11.86
CA GLY A 15 -13.44 6.72 -12.50
C GLY A 15 -13.35 8.08 -13.19
N GLY A 16 -12.19 8.37 -13.80
CA GLY A 16 -11.88 9.63 -14.42
C GLY A 16 -10.80 9.47 -15.50
N VAL A 17 -10.02 10.52 -15.73
CA VAL A 17 -8.97 10.50 -16.75
C VAL A 17 -7.63 10.79 -16.10
N TRP A 18 -6.64 9.95 -16.33
CA TRP A 18 -5.25 10.27 -16.05
C TRP A 18 -4.63 10.93 -17.28
N PRO A 19 -4.22 12.21 -17.24
CA PRO A 19 -3.93 13.00 -18.44
C PRO A 19 -2.66 12.58 -19.20
N GLY A 20 -1.84 11.69 -18.65
CA GLY A 20 -0.52 11.39 -19.20
C GLY A 20 0.52 12.44 -18.83
N ARG A 21 1.72 12.30 -19.41
CA ARG A 21 2.76 13.33 -19.36
C ARG A 21 2.88 13.99 -20.72
N SER A 22 2.72 15.31 -20.73
CA SER A 22 3.02 16.16 -21.87
C SER A 22 4.48 16.57 -21.83
N TYR A 23 5.26 16.09 -22.78
CA TYR A 23 6.62 16.52 -23.06
C TYR A 23 6.62 17.58 -24.16
N ALA A 24 7.70 18.37 -24.25
CA ALA A 24 7.88 19.34 -25.32
C ALA A 24 7.98 18.67 -26.71
N ASP A 25 8.44 17.42 -26.74
CA ASP A 25 8.43 16.55 -27.91
C ASP A 25 7.12 15.76 -27.98
N LYS A 26 6.32 16.03 -29.01
CA LYS A 26 4.98 15.46 -29.20
C LYS A 26 4.99 13.95 -29.42
N GLU A 27 6.08 13.37 -29.92
CA GLU A 27 6.18 11.92 -30.13
C GLU A 27 6.32 11.14 -28.81
N ASN A 28 6.80 11.80 -27.76
CA ASN A 28 6.98 11.21 -26.43
C ASN A 28 5.79 11.48 -25.49
N ASN A 29 4.72 12.10 -25.99
CA ASN A 29 3.53 12.34 -25.18
C ASN A 29 2.81 11.02 -24.89
N ILE A 30 2.68 10.72 -23.60
CA ILE A 30 1.81 9.63 -23.16
C ILE A 30 0.38 10.15 -23.33
N LYS A 31 -0.43 9.44 -24.12
CA LYS A 31 -1.84 9.77 -24.26
C LYS A 31 -2.52 9.70 -22.88
N PRO A 32 -3.63 10.43 -22.66
CA PRO A 32 -4.46 10.24 -21.47
C PRO A 32 -4.83 8.77 -21.26
N ILE A 33 -5.32 8.37 -20.11
CA ILE A 33 -5.84 7.02 -19.86
C ILE A 33 -7.21 7.21 -19.22
N GLU A 34 -8.26 6.70 -19.86
CA GLU A 34 -9.63 6.68 -19.34
C GLU A 34 -9.78 5.53 -18.31
N ASP A 35 -10.41 5.83 -17.18
CA ASP A 35 -10.73 4.91 -16.08
C ASP A 35 -9.56 3.97 -15.66
N PRO A 36 -8.36 4.50 -15.36
CA PRO A 36 -7.19 3.69 -15.06
C PRO A 36 -7.40 2.82 -13.81
N HIS A 37 -7.30 1.50 -14.00
CA HIS A 37 -7.29 0.53 -12.90
C HIS A 37 -5.98 -0.29 -12.88
N LEU A 38 -4.93 0.29 -12.30
CA LEU A 38 -3.61 -0.33 -12.23
C LEU A 38 -3.52 -1.39 -11.12
N CYS A 39 -3.25 -2.64 -11.49
CA CYS A 39 -2.90 -3.72 -10.58
C CYS A 39 -1.42 -4.09 -10.74
N ILE A 40 -0.63 -3.96 -9.67
CA ILE A 40 0.77 -4.38 -9.64
C ILE A 40 0.90 -5.57 -8.69
N TYR A 41 1.53 -6.64 -9.18
CA TYR A 41 1.96 -7.77 -8.37
C TYR A 41 3.49 -7.83 -8.36
N GLY A 42 4.06 -7.93 -7.17
CA GLY A 42 5.50 -8.04 -6.98
C GLY A 42 5.81 -9.05 -5.89
N THR A 43 6.95 -9.72 -6.04
CA THR A 43 7.49 -10.64 -5.04
C THR A 43 8.84 -10.10 -4.58
N THR A 44 9.09 -10.13 -3.28
CA THR A 44 10.36 -9.71 -2.69
C THR A 44 10.63 -10.47 -1.40
N THR A 45 11.79 -10.27 -0.78
CA THR A 45 12.12 -10.88 0.52
C THR A 45 11.54 -10.04 1.67
N PRO A 46 11.20 -10.66 2.81
CA PRO A 46 10.72 -9.91 3.98
C PRO A 46 11.67 -8.80 4.46
N ILE A 47 12.99 -9.01 4.31
CA ILE A 47 14.00 -8.01 4.68
C ILE A 47 13.86 -6.75 3.83
N MET A 48 13.70 -6.90 2.51
CA MET A 48 13.55 -5.78 1.59
C MET A 48 12.24 -5.03 1.83
N VAL A 49 11.15 -5.74 2.16
CA VAL A 49 9.89 -5.09 2.57
C VAL A 49 10.11 -4.23 3.80
N LYS A 50 10.72 -4.77 4.86
CA LYS A 50 10.96 -4.03 6.11
C LYS A 50 11.80 -2.78 5.89
N GLN A 51 12.84 -2.85 5.06
CA GLN A 51 13.67 -1.70 4.70
C GLN A 51 12.91 -0.64 3.89
N ALA A 52 11.92 -1.04 3.11
CA ALA A 52 11.06 -0.13 2.34
C ALA A 52 9.92 0.49 3.17
N PHE A 53 9.67 0.03 4.40
CA PHE A 53 8.69 0.63 5.30
C PHE A 53 9.31 1.81 6.05
N THR A 54 9.33 2.97 5.41
CA THR A 54 9.80 4.23 6.01
C THR A 54 8.63 5.06 6.56
N SER A 55 8.92 5.95 7.52
CA SER A 55 7.94 6.94 8.00
C SER A 55 7.40 7.82 6.87
N GLU A 56 8.24 8.15 5.88
CA GLU A 56 7.89 8.99 4.72
C GLU A 56 6.84 8.29 3.82
N ASP A 57 7.04 7.02 3.47
CA ASP A 57 6.11 6.27 2.62
C ASP A 57 4.74 6.05 3.28
N ALA A 58 4.72 5.92 4.61
CA ALA A 58 3.49 5.86 5.37
C ALA A 58 2.76 7.20 5.43
N GLN A 59 3.48 8.33 5.56
CA GLN A 59 2.89 9.68 5.52
C GLN A 59 2.33 10.06 4.15
N THR A 60 3.02 9.69 3.07
CA THR A 60 2.51 9.91 1.71
C THR A 60 1.26 9.09 1.42
N GLY A 61 1.01 8.04 2.21
CA GLY A 61 -0.17 7.17 2.08
C GLY A 61 -0.01 6.13 0.97
N PHE A 62 1.20 5.95 0.43
CA PHE A 62 1.49 4.89 -0.52
C PHE A 62 1.38 3.51 0.16
N THR A 63 1.99 3.34 1.33
CA THR A 63 1.98 2.08 2.10
C THR A 63 0.57 1.57 2.38
N GLY A 64 -0.34 2.48 2.74
CA GLY A 64 -1.74 2.13 3.01
C GLY A 64 -2.52 1.61 1.80
N ARG A 65 -1.97 1.67 0.58
CA ARG A 65 -2.59 1.18 -0.67
C ARG A 65 -2.02 -0.15 -1.16
N VAL A 66 -1.02 -0.71 -0.48
CA VAL A 66 -0.35 -1.95 -0.87
C VAL A 66 -0.79 -3.09 0.07
N LEU A 67 -1.08 -4.25 -0.51
CA LEU A 67 -1.38 -5.47 0.23
C LEU A 67 -0.12 -6.33 0.37
N PHE A 68 0.32 -6.54 1.62
CA PHE A 68 1.54 -7.30 1.92
C PHE A 68 1.21 -8.74 2.31
N PHE A 69 1.38 -9.66 1.38
CA PHE A 69 1.20 -11.10 1.64
C PHE A 69 2.53 -11.71 2.07
N GLN A 70 2.68 -11.96 3.37
CA GLN A 70 3.85 -12.63 3.91
C GLN A 70 3.62 -14.13 4.01
N SER A 71 4.52 -14.92 3.43
CA SER A 71 4.63 -16.36 3.70
C SER A 71 5.68 -16.61 4.78
N PHE A 72 5.36 -17.51 5.69
CA PHE A 72 6.28 -18.01 6.73
C PHE A 72 6.79 -19.43 6.43
N ASP A 73 6.30 -20.03 5.35
CA ASP A 73 6.69 -21.37 4.93
C ASP A 73 8.07 -21.37 4.28
N GLU A 74 8.80 -22.48 4.41
CA GLU A 74 10.03 -22.66 3.65
C GLU A 74 9.72 -22.66 2.13
N PRO A 75 10.58 -22.04 1.30
CA PRO A 75 10.34 -22.01 -0.13
C PRO A 75 10.30 -23.44 -0.68
N VAL A 76 9.14 -23.83 -1.20
CA VAL A 76 9.03 -25.08 -1.97
C VAL A 76 9.88 -24.95 -3.24
N PRO A 77 10.54 -26.03 -3.71
CA PRO A 77 11.25 -26.02 -4.97
C PRO A 77 10.34 -25.51 -6.10
N ARG A 78 10.90 -24.70 -7.00
CA ARG A 78 10.13 -24.13 -8.11
C ARG A 78 9.55 -25.25 -8.97
N ILE A 79 8.24 -25.45 -8.86
CA ILE A 79 7.52 -26.40 -9.68
C ILE A 79 7.30 -25.74 -11.04
N LYS A 80 7.79 -26.38 -12.12
CA LYS A 80 7.39 -26.00 -13.47
C LYS A 80 5.96 -26.50 -13.66
N PRO A 81 4.96 -25.64 -13.90
CA PRO A 81 3.60 -26.11 -14.17
C PRO A 81 3.64 -27.01 -15.41
N ASP A 82 3.24 -28.26 -15.26
CA ASP A 82 3.11 -29.18 -16.39
C ASP A 82 1.78 -28.88 -17.08
N GLY A 83 1.82 -28.17 -18.21
CA GLY A 83 0.64 -27.78 -18.99
C GLY A 83 -0.47 -27.14 -18.14
N ALA A 84 -0.30 -25.88 -17.74
CA ALA A 84 -1.30 -25.18 -16.91
C ALA A 84 -2.69 -25.19 -17.55
N THR A 85 -3.59 -26.03 -17.06
CA THR A 85 -5.02 -25.93 -17.34
C THR A 85 -5.59 -24.82 -16.48
N PHE A 86 -6.00 -23.71 -17.11
CA PHE A 86 -6.74 -22.67 -16.40
C PHE A 86 -8.12 -23.19 -15.97
N PRO A 87 -8.62 -22.83 -14.78
CA PRO A 87 -9.99 -23.14 -14.40
C PRO A 87 -10.97 -22.61 -15.45
N ASN A 88 -11.93 -23.43 -15.89
CA ASN A 88 -12.88 -23.05 -16.95
C ASN A 88 -13.59 -21.72 -16.64
N GLY A 89 -13.98 -21.49 -15.39
CA GLY A 89 -14.63 -20.23 -15.00
C GLY A 89 -13.78 -18.97 -15.24
N VAL A 90 -12.45 -19.06 -15.15
CA VAL A 90 -11.55 -17.94 -15.47
C VAL A 90 -11.54 -17.68 -16.97
N ARG A 91 -11.49 -18.75 -17.78
CA ARG A 91 -11.59 -18.65 -19.24
C ARG A 91 -12.93 -18.03 -19.65
N ASP A 92 -14.03 -18.54 -19.10
CA ASP A 92 -15.39 -18.09 -19.41
C ASP A 92 -15.60 -16.60 -19.04
N TYR A 93 -15.00 -16.15 -17.92
CA TYR A 93 -14.99 -14.74 -17.54
C TYR A 93 -14.18 -13.88 -18.52
N ILE A 94 -12.98 -14.30 -18.90
CA ILE A 94 -12.14 -13.56 -19.86
C ILE A 94 -12.86 -13.45 -21.21
N GLU A 95 -13.44 -14.55 -21.71
CA GLU A 95 -14.21 -14.55 -22.96
C GLU A 95 -15.43 -13.62 -22.86
N PHE A 96 -16.15 -13.64 -21.74
CA PHE A 96 -17.25 -12.70 -21.49
C PHE A 96 -16.80 -11.23 -21.48
N ALA A 97 -15.69 -10.92 -20.78
CA ALA A 97 -15.16 -9.57 -20.69
C ALA A 97 -14.67 -9.06 -22.05
N CYS A 98 -13.95 -9.90 -22.82
CA CYS A 98 -13.51 -9.56 -24.18
C CYS A 98 -14.67 -9.42 -25.17
N ALA A 99 -15.80 -10.12 -24.97
CA ALA A 99 -16.97 -9.95 -25.81
C ALA A 99 -17.67 -8.60 -25.58
N LYS A 100 -17.53 -7.99 -24.39
CA LYS A 100 -18.08 -6.67 -24.05
C LYS A 100 -17.29 -5.52 -24.68
N ASP A 101 -16.00 -5.70 -24.88
CA ASP A 101 -15.16 -4.82 -25.69
C ASP A 101 -14.38 -5.64 -26.73
N PRO A 102 -14.90 -5.81 -27.96
CA PRO A 102 -14.22 -6.54 -29.03
C PRO A 102 -12.82 -6.02 -29.36
N LYS A 103 -12.50 -4.77 -28.95
CA LYS A 103 -11.20 -4.13 -29.16
C LYS A 103 -10.18 -4.49 -28.08
N ALA A 104 -10.60 -5.08 -26.95
CA ALA A 104 -9.76 -5.56 -25.86
C ALA A 104 -8.76 -6.66 -26.29
N MET A 105 -8.98 -7.31 -27.45
CA MET A 105 -8.06 -8.30 -28.01
C MET A 105 -6.82 -7.70 -28.71
N THR A 106 -6.72 -6.37 -28.85
CA THR A 106 -5.61 -5.71 -29.57
C THR A 106 -4.56 -5.09 -28.64
N GLY A 107 -3.92 -5.89 -27.79
CA GLY A 107 -2.81 -5.44 -26.93
C GLY A 107 -3.21 -4.47 -25.82
N ASN A 108 -2.40 -4.37 -24.77
CA ASN A 108 -2.79 -3.82 -23.47
C ASN A 108 -2.83 -2.27 -23.36
N LEU A 109 -2.43 -1.51 -24.38
CA LEU A 109 -2.46 -0.04 -24.35
C LEU A 109 -2.75 0.62 -25.71
N ALA A 110 -2.87 -0.13 -26.80
CA ALA A 110 -2.83 0.43 -28.15
C ALA A 110 -4.05 1.31 -28.50
N MET A 111 -5.18 1.11 -27.81
CA MET A 111 -6.47 1.66 -28.22
C MET A 111 -7.29 2.33 -27.09
N LEU A 112 -6.71 2.51 -25.88
CA LEU A 112 -7.42 2.95 -24.66
C LEU A 112 -8.10 4.34 -24.70
N ASN A 113 -7.95 5.13 -25.77
CA ASN A 113 -8.36 6.54 -25.81
C ASN A 113 -9.03 6.96 -27.12
N GLN A 114 -9.79 6.08 -27.75
CA GLN A 114 -10.40 6.42 -29.05
C GLN A 114 -11.83 6.96 -28.94
N THR A 115 -12.47 6.81 -27.79
CA THR A 115 -13.90 7.10 -27.66
C THR A 115 -14.22 8.29 -26.75
N ASN A 116 -13.36 8.70 -25.82
CA ASN A 116 -13.74 9.63 -24.72
C ASN A 116 -15.00 9.13 -23.99
N GLU A 117 -15.17 7.81 -23.91
CA GLU A 117 -16.37 7.15 -23.38
C GLU A 117 -15.95 6.39 -22.13
N HIS A 118 -16.34 6.95 -20.98
CA HIS A 118 -16.15 6.28 -19.70
C HIS A 118 -16.85 4.93 -19.66
N ALA A 119 -16.26 3.98 -18.94
CA ALA A 119 -16.88 2.70 -18.68
C ALA A 119 -18.23 2.90 -17.97
N GLU A 120 -19.23 2.10 -18.36
CA GLU A 120 -20.52 2.10 -17.68
C GLU A 120 -20.34 1.72 -16.20
N VAL A 121 -20.73 2.61 -15.29
CA VAL A 121 -20.67 2.36 -13.85
C VAL A 121 -21.86 1.49 -13.46
N ILE A 122 -21.58 0.25 -13.05
CA ILE A 122 -22.59 -0.68 -12.55
C ILE A 122 -22.65 -0.59 -11.03
N GLU A 123 -23.78 -0.14 -10.49
CA GLU A 123 -24.04 -0.23 -9.05
C GLU A 123 -24.25 -1.69 -8.64
N LEU A 124 -23.37 -2.21 -7.78
CA LEU A 124 -23.50 -3.56 -7.25
C LEU A 124 -24.53 -3.60 -6.12
N GLY A 125 -25.44 -4.56 -6.20
CA GLY A 125 -26.30 -4.90 -5.06
C GLY A 125 -25.48 -5.42 -3.87
N CYS A 126 -25.94 -5.15 -2.66
CA CYS A 126 -25.33 -5.63 -1.42
C CYS A 126 -26.41 -6.25 -0.53
N ASP A 127 -26.14 -7.43 0.03
CA ASP A 127 -27.06 -8.05 0.99
C ASP A 127 -27.07 -7.26 2.30
N THR A 128 -28.22 -7.21 2.98
CA THR A 128 -28.37 -6.44 4.22
C THR A 128 -27.33 -6.87 5.28
N ASP A 129 -27.19 -8.17 5.51
CA ASP A 129 -26.22 -8.74 6.45
C ASP A 129 -24.77 -8.43 6.04
N ALA A 130 -24.49 -8.37 4.73
CA ALA A 130 -23.17 -8.00 4.22
C ALA A 130 -22.87 -6.51 4.47
N SER A 131 -23.88 -5.65 4.28
CA SER A 131 -23.79 -4.22 4.58
C SER A 131 -23.54 -3.98 6.07
N ASP A 132 -24.22 -4.70 6.95
CA ASP A 132 -24.02 -4.61 8.39
C ASP A 132 -22.62 -5.06 8.82
N LEU A 133 -22.11 -6.14 8.23
CA LEU A 133 -20.76 -6.63 8.45
C LEU A 133 -19.70 -5.60 8.04
N LEU A 134 -19.82 -5.03 6.83
CA LEU A 134 -18.91 -4.00 6.32
C LEU A 134 -18.95 -2.74 7.18
N ARG A 135 -20.15 -2.31 7.61
CA ARG A 135 -20.34 -1.18 8.52
C ARG A 135 -19.69 -1.43 9.88
N ALA A 136 -19.84 -2.62 10.44
CA ALA A 136 -19.18 -3.00 11.69
C ALA A 136 -17.65 -2.94 11.54
N PHE A 137 -17.10 -3.42 10.42
CA PHE A 137 -15.67 -3.31 10.14
C PHE A 137 -15.21 -1.85 10.02
N GLN A 138 -15.94 -0.99 9.31
CA GLN A 138 -15.64 0.43 9.21
C GLN A 138 -15.58 1.12 10.58
N LEU A 139 -16.53 0.82 11.47
CA LEU A 139 -16.57 1.37 12.82
C LEU A 139 -15.39 0.90 13.67
N ARG A 140 -14.98 -0.38 13.54
CA ARG A 140 -13.78 -0.90 14.21
C ARG A 140 -12.52 -0.16 13.78
N LEU A 141 -12.32 0.00 12.47
CA LEU A 141 -11.17 0.73 11.91
C LEU A 141 -11.17 2.20 12.37
N HIS A 142 -12.33 2.84 12.40
CA HIS A 142 -12.45 4.21 12.92
C HIS A 142 -12.04 4.30 14.39
N GLY A 143 -12.51 3.37 15.23
CA GLY A 143 -12.11 3.29 16.64
C GLY A 143 -10.62 3.03 16.83
N GLN A 144 -10.02 2.18 16.00
CA GLN A 144 -8.57 1.92 15.99
C GLN A 144 -7.80 3.19 15.63
N LYS A 145 -8.19 3.87 14.54
CA LYS A 145 -7.57 5.12 14.08
C LYS A 145 -7.58 6.24 15.12
N ILE A 146 -8.64 6.36 15.93
CA ILE A 146 -8.72 7.35 17.02
C ILE A 146 -7.69 7.04 18.12
N LYS A 147 -7.48 5.75 18.43
CA LYS A 147 -6.57 5.30 19.50
C LYS A 147 -5.11 5.31 19.08
N THR A 148 -4.82 5.24 17.78
CA THR A 148 -3.46 5.29 17.25
C THR A 148 -2.89 6.71 17.41
N PRO A 149 -1.75 6.91 18.07
CA PRO A 149 -1.15 8.24 18.22
C PRO A 149 -0.41 8.71 16.95
N CYS A 150 0.27 7.80 16.25
CA CYS A 150 1.10 8.12 15.09
C CYS A 150 0.26 8.34 13.82
N ASP A 151 0.40 9.51 13.19
CA ASP A 151 -0.36 9.87 11.98
C ASP A 151 -0.01 9.01 10.76
N SER A 152 1.26 8.61 10.63
CA SER A 152 1.70 7.70 9.57
C SER A 152 0.96 6.35 9.65
N ILE A 153 0.79 5.82 10.86
CA ILE A 153 0.05 4.57 11.11
C ILE A 153 -1.46 4.77 10.88
N LYS A 154 -2.03 5.92 11.27
CA LYS A 154 -3.42 6.27 10.94
C LYS A 154 -3.68 6.30 9.44
N GLY A 155 -2.68 6.65 8.63
CA GLY A 155 -2.74 6.63 7.17
C GLY A 155 -3.02 5.23 6.62
N ILE A 156 -2.35 4.22 7.16
CA ILE A 156 -2.54 2.80 6.80
C ILE A 156 -3.97 2.35 7.17
N ILE A 157 -4.38 2.57 8.43
CA ILE A 157 -5.72 2.21 8.92
C ILE A 157 -6.82 2.92 8.09
N GLY A 158 -6.59 4.18 7.74
CA GLY A 158 -7.53 5.01 6.99
C GLY A 158 -7.84 4.50 5.58
N LYS A 159 -7.02 3.59 5.04
CA LYS A 159 -7.21 3.01 3.70
C LYS A 159 -7.79 1.59 3.71
N ALA A 160 -7.72 0.90 4.85
CA ALA A 160 -8.20 -0.48 4.97
C ALA A 160 -9.66 -0.67 4.54
N TYR A 161 -10.58 0.24 4.92
CA TYR A 161 -11.98 0.11 4.52
C TYR A 161 -12.20 0.25 3.00
N GLU A 162 -11.53 1.22 2.36
CA GLU A 162 -11.60 1.42 0.91
C GLU A 162 -11.10 0.17 0.16
N ILE A 163 -9.99 -0.40 0.63
CA ILE A 163 -9.43 -1.62 0.06
C ILE A 163 -10.37 -2.82 0.28
N CYS A 164 -10.94 -2.96 1.47
CA CYS A 164 -11.92 -4.01 1.77
C CYS A 164 -13.12 -3.95 0.84
N MET A 165 -13.64 -2.76 0.55
CA MET A 165 -14.72 -2.59 -0.43
C MET A 165 -14.30 -3.04 -1.82
N ARG A 166 -13.10 -2.65 -2.29
CA ARG A 166 -12.59 -3.10 -3.60
C ARG A 166 -12.45 -4.63 -3.65
N VAL A 167 -11.90 -5.24 -2.61
CA VAL A 167 -11.74 -6.70 -2.51
C VAL A 167 -13.09 -7.41 -2.47
N ALA A 168 -14.08 -6.88 -1.74
CA ALA A 168 -15.44 -7.42 -1.70
C ALA A 168 -16.12 -7.36 -3.08
N ILE A 169 -15.92 -6.28 -3.83
CA ILE A 169 -16.42 -6.13 -5.21
C ILE A 169 -15.74 -7.17 -6.12
N CYS A 170 -14.41 -7.31 -6.06
CA CYS A 170 -13.71 -8.32 -6.84
C CYS A 170 -14.20 -9.74 -6.52
N ALA A 171 -14.43 -10.06 -5.25
CA ALA A 171 -14.97 -11.34 -4.83
C ALA A 171 -16.41 -11.57 -5.35
N ALA A 172 -17.26 -10.55 -5.30
CA ALA A 172 -18.61 -10.60 -5.85
C ALA A 172 -18.63 -10.86 -7.36
N VAL A 173 -17.76 -10.18 -8.12
CA VAL A 173 -17.62 -10.38 -9.57
C VAL A 173 -17.05 -11.77 -9.87
N ALA A 174 -16.06 -12.24 -9.09
CA ALA A 174 -15.50 -13.57 -9.25
C ALA A 174 -16.53 -14.69 -8.98
N GLU A 175 -17.47 -14.48 -8.06
CA GLU A 175 -18.54 -15.44 -7.75
C GLU A 175 -19.64 -15.42 -8.81
N ASN A 176 -20.04 -14.25 -9.31
CA ASN A 176 -21.02 -14.12 -10.40
C ASN A 176 -20.85 -12.84 -11.21
N TYR A 177 -20.04 -12.90 -12.27
CA TYR A 177 -19.77 -11.75 -13.15
C TYR A 177 -20.97 -11.32 -14.02
N ARG A 178 -22.04 -12.13 -14.09
CA ARG A 178 -23.24 -11.80 -14.89
C ARG A 178 -24.24 -10.95 -14.11
N ASN A 179 -24.32 -11.15 -12.80
CA ASN A 179 -25.17 -10.39 -11.89
C ASN A 179 -24.47 -10.28 -10.53
N PRO A 180 -23.41 -9.46 -10.45
CA PRO A 180 -22.55 -9.43 -9.28
C PRO A 180 -23.26 -8.75 -8.11
N ARG A 181 -23.08 -9.31 -6.92
CA ARG A 181 -23.69 -8.86 -5.68
C ARG A 181 -22.75 -9.14 -4.54
N ILE A 182 -22.59 -8.18 -3.64
CA ILE A 182 -21.80 -8.37 -2.42
C ILE A 182 -22.63 -9.23 -1.46
N THR A 183 -22.32 -10.52 -1.46
CA THR A 183 -22.90 -11.50 -0.55
C THR A 183 -22.24 -11.41 0.83
N VAL A 184 -22.89 -11.96 1.85
CA VAL A 184 -22.31 -12.06 3.21
C VAL A 184 -20.96 -12.78 3.18
N LYS A 185 -20.84 -13.82 2.36
CA LYS A 185 -19.61 -14.60 2.18
C LYS A 185 -18.50 -13.76 1.56
N ALA A 186 -18.78 -13.00 0.50
CA ALA A 186 -17.81 -12.11 -0.13
C ALA A 186 -17.34 -11.00 0.83
N ALA A 187 -18.27 -10.41 1.57
CA ALA A 187 -17.98 -9.39 2.57
C ALA A 187 -17.13 -9.93 3.73
N GLN A 188 -17.49 -11.10 4.28
CA GLN A 188 -16.74 -11.75 5.36
C GLN A 188 -15.32 -12.08 4.91
N TRP A 189 -15.16 -12.68 3.73
CA TRP A 189 -13.84 -12.99 3.18
C TRP A 189 -12.97 -11.74 3.00
N ALA A 190 -13.54 -10.65 2.48
CA ALA A 190 -12.82 -9.39 2.31
C ALA A 190 -12.42 -8.78 3.66
N VAL A 191 -13.31 -8.79 4.66
CA VAL A 191 -13.03 -8.28 6.01
C VAL A 191 -11.93 -9.09 6.68
N ASP A 192 -12.01 -10.43 6.63
CA ASP A 192 -11.01 -11.30 7.26
C ASP A 192 -9.63 -11.09 6.64
N LEU A 193 -9.57 -11.06 5.31
CA LEU A 193 -8.32 -10.83 4.59
C LEU A 193 -7.73 -9.45 4.91
N ILE A 194 -8.54 -8.39 4.79
CA ILE A 194 -8.02 -7.03 4.96
C ILE A 194 -7.72 -6.72 6.42
N GLN A 195 -8.48 -7.24 7.37
CA GLN A 195 -8.15 -7.15 8.79
C GLN A 195 -6.78 -7.78 9.06
N TYR A 196 -6.58 -9.03 8.63
CA TYR A 196 -5.31 -9.75 8.82
C TYR A 196 -4.12 -8.99 8.23
N LEU A 197 -4.23 -8.58 6.95
CA LEU A 197 -3.15 -7.87 6.27
C LEU A 197 -2.88 -6.48 6.88
N THR A 198 -3.93 -5.81 7.35
CA THR A 198 -3.76 -4.51 8.03
C THR A 198 -3.04 -4.72 9.36
N ASP A 199 -3.44 -5.70 10.17
CA ASP A 199 -2.82 -5.95 11.47
C ASP A 199 -1.33 -6.32 11.33
N GLU A 200 -0.97 -7.19 10.38
CA GLU A 200 0.43 -7.52 10.08
C GLU A 200 1.22 -6.29 9.61
N CYS A 201 0.61 -5.46 8.77
CA CYS A 201 1.21 -4.20 8.31
C CYS A 201 1.46 -3.23 9.47
N LEU A 202 0.55 -3.16 10.44
CA LEU A 202 0.72 -2.33 11.65
C LEU A 202 1.87 -2.86 12.53
N VAL A 203 1.96 -4.17 12.73
CA VAL A 203 3.07 -4.78 13.49
C VAL A 203 4.42 -4.50 12.82
N MET A 204 4.49 -4.54 11.48
CA MET A 204 5.70 -4.17 10.74
C MET A 204 6.00 -2.67 10.86
N ALA A 205 5.00 -1.81 10.69
CA ALA A 205 5.13 -0.37 10.80
C ALA A 205 5.64 0.05 12.20
N GLU A 206 5.07 -0.48 13.27
CA GLU A 206 5.48 -0.17 14.64
C GLU A 206 6.94 -0.56 14.92
N LYS A 207 7.41 -1.69 14.38
CA LYS A 207 8.80 -2.14 14.57
C LYS A 207 9.81 -1.35 13.75
N ASN A 208 9.46 -0.97 12.51
CA ASN A 208 10.41 -0.40 11.57
C ASN A 208 10.39 1.14 11.57
N MET A 209 9.22 1.78 11.73
CA MET A 209 9.07 3.24 11.65
C MET A 209 9.46 3.94 12.96
N HIS A 210 9.28 3.29 14.12
CA HIS A 210 9.82 3.82 15.37
C HIS A 210 11.34 3.80 15.40
N ASN A 211 11.94 2.78 14.78
CA ASN A 211 13.39 2.68 14.71
C ASN A 211 13.95 3.66 13.68
N THR A 212 13.36 3.90 12.51
CA THR A 212 14.01 4.74 11.48
C THR A 212 14.28 6.18 11.94
N GLU A 213 13.34 6.82 12.65
CA GLU A 213 13.54 8.20 13.15
C GLU A 213 14.61 8.26 14.26
N LEU A 214 14.57 7.30 15.19
CA LEU A 214 15.56 7.14 16.26
C LEU A 214 16.93 6.75 15.70
N ASP A 215 16.97 5.92 14.67
CA ASP A 215 18.16 5.40 14.00
C ASP A 215 18.85 6.51 13.24
N GLU A 216 18.10 7.34 12.50
CA GLU A 216 18.65 8.52 11.84
C GLU A 216 19.24 9.52 12.84
N GLU A 217 18.60 9.70 13.99
CA GLU A 217 19.14 10.54 15.07
C GLU A 217 20.39 9.94 15.70
N CYS A 218 20.38 8.63 15.98
CA CYS A 218 21.54 7.90 16.49
C CYS A 218 22.72 7.94 15.50
N ASP A 219 22.47 7.77 14.21
CA ASP A 219 23.48 7.82 13.15
C ASP A 219 24.07 9.21 12.98
N LYS A 220 23.25 10.28 13.09
CA LYS A 220 23.73 11.66 13.11
C LYS A 220 24.64 11.91 14.32
N ILE A 221 24.26 11.41 15.50
CA ILE A 221 25.03 11.53 16.74
C ILE A 221 26.34 10.73 16.63
N LEU A 222 26.28 9.45 16.25
CA LEU A 222 27.44 8.58 16.07
C LEU A 222 28.40 9.11 15.01
N GLY A 223 27.87 9.60 13.88
CA GLY A 223 28.66 10.20 12.82
C GLY A 223 29.43 11.43 13.30
N GLU A 224 28.86 12.24 14.19
CA GLU A 224 29.56 13.38 14.78
C GLU A 224 30.58 12.94 15.83
N VAL A 225 30.22 12.02 16.73
CA VAL A 225 31.15 11.47 17.74
C VAL A 225 32.38 10.85 17.08
N LYS A 226 32.21 10.07 16.00
CA LYS A 226 33.30 9.44 15.24
C LYS A 226 34.28 10.42 14.61
N LYS A 227 33.90 11.69 14.38
CA LYS A 227 34.82 12.74 13.89
C LYS A 227 35.81 13.20 14.96
N HIS A 228 35.56 12.90 16.24
CA HIS A 228 36.33 13.41 17.38
C HIS A 228 37.10 12.30 18.10
N LYS A 229 38.39 12.15 17.78
CA LYS A 229 39.28 11.11 18.34
C LYS A 229 39.48 11.15 19.86
N VAL A 230 39.27 12.30 20.50
CA VAL A 230 39.49 12.51 21.95
C VAL A 230 38.15 12.61 22.69
N GLY A 231 37.04 12.40 21.98
CA GLY A 231 35.70 12.65 22.48
C GLY A 231 35.23 14.09 22.26
N ILE A 232 33.92 14.27 22.35
CA ILE A 232 33.22 15.55 22.20
C ILE A 232 32.39 15.80 23.46
N SER A 233 32.43 17.01 24.00
CA SER A 233 31.60 17.35 25.16
C SER A 233 30.11 17.35 24.77
N ARG A 234 29.23 16.92 25.68
CA ARG A 234 27.77 16.90 25.46
C ARG A 234 27.24 18.24 24.95
N ARG A 235 27.72 19.35 25.51
CA ARG A 235 27.31 20.71 25.13
C ARG A 235 27.69 21.04 23.68
N GLU A 236 28.87 20.62 23.24
CA GLU A 236 29.35 20.86 21.88
C GLU A 236 28.68 19.92 20.87
N LEU A 237 28.43 18.67 21.25
CA LEU A 237 27.66 17.70 20.44
C LEU A 237 26.24 18.23 20.18
N MET A 238 25.52 18.63 21.22
CA MET A 238 24.16 19.17 21.11
C MET A 238 24.10 20.47 20.28
N ARG A 239 25.18 21.28 20.28
CA ARG A 239 25.27 22.50 19.45
C ARG A 239 25.46 22.18 17.96
N ARG A 240 26.12 21.06 17.64
CA ARG A 240 26.45 20.66 16.28
C ARG A 240 25.35 19.83 15.61
N VAL A 241 24.66 19.00 16.37
CA VAL A 241 23.53 18.20 15.89
C VAL A 241 22.20 18.97 16.01
N LYS A 242 22.21 20.26 15.63
CA LYS A 242 21.05 21.17 15.74
C LYS A 242 19.80 20.56 15.09
N GLY A 243 18.74 20.38 15.88
CA GLY A 243 17.44 19.86 15.44
C GLY A 243 16.97 18.64 16.23
N ILE A 244 17.88 17.91 16.88
CA ILE A 244 17.54 16.80 17.76
C ILE A 244 17.06 17.40 19.09
N GLY A 245 15.74 17.43 19.27
CA GLY A 245 15.10 17.76 20.53
C GLY A 245 14.84 19.24 20.82
N SER A 246 14.48 20.06 19.82
CA SER A 246 13.80 21.33 20.13
C SER A 246 12.38 21.15 20.72
N GLN A 247 11.86 19.91 20.79
CA GLN A 247 10.62 19.56 21.50
C GLN A 247 10.64 18.21 22.27
N GLY A 248 11.81 17.58 22.44
CA GLY A 248 11.88 16.25 23.07
C GLY A 248 11.88 16.30 24.60
N SER A 249 10.99 15.56 25.25
CA SER A 249 10.96 15.36 26.70
C SER A 249 12.20 14.59 27.20
N ALA A 250 12.53 14.68 28.49
CA ALA A 250 13.64 13.92 29.08
C ALA A 250 13.56 12.40 28.84
N ALA A 251 12.35 11.88 28.58
CA ALA A 251 12.10 10.48 28.26
C ALA A 251 12.59 10.08 26.85
N GLU A 252 12.52 10.98 25.86
CA GLU A 252 12.97 10.70 24.49
C GLU A 252 14.50 10.65 24.41
N TYR A 253 15.19 11.54 25.12
CA TYR A 253 16.64 11.47 25.27
C TYR A 253 17.11 10.18 25.97
N GLY A 254 16.33 9.67 26.92
CA GLY A 254 16.62 8.39 27.58
C GLY A 254 16.57 7.21 26.62
N LYS A 255 15.66 7.23 25.64
CA LYS A 255 15.56 6.20 24.60
C LYS A 255 16.74 6.21 23.64
N VAL A 256 17.15 7.40 23.18
CA VAL A 256 18.32 7.57 22.29
C VAL A 256 19.60 7.06 22.96
N ILE A 257 19.82 7.39 24.23
CA ILE A 257 21.02 6.95 24.97
C ILE A 257 21.02 5.43 25.16
N ALA A 258 19.89 4.85 25.57
CA ALA A 258 19.78 3.40 25.74
C ALA A 258 20.04 2.64 24.43
N GLU A 259 19.55 3.16 23.31
CA GLU A 259 19.78 2.57 21.98
C GLU A 259 21.25 2.69 21.53
N LEU A 260 21.91 3.82 21.81
CA LEU A 260 23.34 4.00 21.55
C LEU A 260 24.23 3.09 22.41
N GLU A 261 23.85 2.84 23.66
CA GLU A 261 24.54 1.91 24.56
C GLU A 261 24.44 0.46 24.08
N ILE A 262 23.31 0.09 23.46
CA ILE A 262 23.11 -1.24 22.84
C ILE A 262 23.95 -1.41 21.57
N ARG A 263 24.24 -0.33 20.84
CA ARG A 263 24.96 -0.36 19.55
C ARG A 263 26.49 -0.41 19.65
N GLU A 264 27.04 -0.63 20.84
CA GLU A 264 28.47 -0.62 21.15
C GLU A 264 29.19 0.64 20.64
N LEU A 265 29.06 1.74 21.39
CA LEU A 265 30.15 2.71 21.55
C LEU A 265 31.32 2.07 22.31
#